data_AF-E1QWA4-F1
#
_entry.id   AF-E1QWA4-F1
#
_cell.length_a   1.000
_cell.length_b   1.000
_cell.length_c   1.000
_cell.angle_alpha   90.00
_cell.angle_beta   90.00
_cell.angle_gamma   90.00
#
_symmetry.space_group_name_H-M   'P 1'
#
loop_
_entity.id
_entity.type
_entity.pdbx_description
1 polymer ?
#
loop_
_entity_poly.entity_id
_entity_poly.type
_entity_poly.pdbx_seq_one_letter_code
_entity_poly.pdbx_strand_id
1 'polypeptide(L)'
;MTVRTPRGFRDILPTEALARERIRAQARACFAGHGYLPVEPPLIEDRSSLEQGGRMQDSPFQLFDADGSLLVLRPDLTLPIARMVSARFSDADLPVRLRYEAPVVREGSALGGQPRQFTQMGVELFGDTDASPEVEVMSLLAESLDALGVPAWRISCGSVSPLTALLDACAPSKAFCEEVLRLVHGSDLVGLDELVAAAEGLPRAAARALHRICRLAGGVQVIDEVDALLAEAGIARGHRGTAQLRELACGLPGLVADGRLSFDFSIINSFDYYTGIVFKAYSEATTASIASGGRYDAVLANLGRPGVASCGFALSLERTQEVLGEQGESGVVSARAGNAERPLRIAVPKGGLLKDAIRLLEEAGLPVAELREPGRRLVIPAGGVEYVIVRAQDAPAFVGHGGADCGICGNDSIIEAGIDVLQLVDLGFGACRFVVAEPRSKAGAAEGAYAWRGTVRVATKYPRITQGYYDSIGQQVDIVSLHGNIELGPLVGMTDRLVDIAATGTTLRENDLVIVDEVMECTARFFASPAAYRSDERIRDLAGRLARACACARLGAEGEE
;
A
#
# COMPACT_ATOMS: atom_id res chain seq x y z
N MET A 1 40.33 7.25 5.67
CA MET A 1 38.90 6.98 5.96
C MET A 1 38.08 7.83 5.02
N THR A 2 37.15 7.26 4.25
CA THR A 2 36.20 8.07 3.49
C THR A 2 35.16 8.60 4.48
N VAL A 3 34.99 9.92 4.53
CA VAL A 3 33.90 10.56 5.29
C VAL A 3 32.58 10.16 4.64
N ARG A 4 31.65 9.60 5.40
CA ARG A 4 30.37 9.07 4.88
C ARG A 4 29.24 9.36 5.87
N THR A 5 28.05 9.65 5.36
CA THR A 5 26.83 9.65 6.16
C THR A 5 26.36 8.21 6.43
N PRO A 6 25.60 7.97 7.51
CA PRO A 6 24.97 6.68 7.73
C PRO A 6 24.01 6.32 6.58
N ARG A 7 23.82 5.02 6.33
CA ARG A 7 22.90 4.54 5.28
C ARG A 7 21.49 5.09 5.48
N GLY A 8 20.95 5.72 4.43
CA GLY A 8 19.59 6.29 4.44
C GLY A 8 19.52 7.71 4.97
N PHE A 9 20.66 8.32 5.34
CA PHE A 9 20.79 9.71 5.77
C PHE A 9 21.62 10.49 4.75
N ARG A 10 21.29 11.77 4.56
CA ARG A 10 21.95 12.65 3.62
C ARG A 10 22.09 14.06 4.18
N ASP A 11 23.11 14.76 3.71
CA ASP A 11 23.25 16.18 3.95
C ASP A 11 22.30 16.96 3.04
N ILE A 12 21.75 18.05 3.56
CA ILE A 12 20.96 19.02 2.80
C ILE A 12 21.89 20.19 2.46
N LEU A 13 22.16 20.39 1.17
CA LEU A 13 23.07 21.43 0.69
C LEU A 13 22.36 22.80 0.62
N PRO A 14 23.10 23.93 0.58
CA PRO A 14 22.52 25.27 0.69
C PRO A 14 21.37 25.59 -0.28
N THR A 15 21.48 25.21 -1.56
CA THR A 15 20.41 25.43 -2.56
C THR A 15 19.12 24.70 -2.18
N GLU A 16 19.25 23.44 -1.75
CA GLU A 16 18.12 22.66 -1.27
C GLU A 16 17.57 23.22 0.05
N ALA A 17 18.45 23.65 0.96
CA ALA A 17 18.06 24.22 2.24
C ALA A 17 17.19 25.49 2.07
N LEU A 18 17.52 26.35 1.10
CA LEU A 18 16.73 27.54 0.75
C LEU A 18 15.34 27.18 0.23
N ALA A 19 15.25 26.19 -0.67
CA ALA A 19 13.96 25.67 -1.15
C ALA A 19 13.09 25.16 0.01
N ARG A 20 13.67 24.34 0.88
CA ARG A 20 13.00 23.81 2.08
C ARG A 20 12.54 24.92 3.02
N GLU A 21 13.36 25.94 3.26
CA GLU A 21 13.01 27.10 4.09
C GLU A 21 11.78 27.84 3.55
N ARG A 22 11.74 28.10 2.24
CA ARG A 22 10.61 28.77 1.58
C ARG A 22 9.31 27.97 1.70
N ILE A 23 9.34 26.68 1.37
CA ILE A 23 8.18 25.79 1.48
C ILE A 23 7.65 25.75 2.92
N ARG A 24 8.55 25.58 3.89
CA ARG A 24 8.23 25.56 5.33
C ARG A 24 7.61 26.87 5.80
N ALA A 25 8.19 28.01 5.40
CA ALA A 25 7.68 29.32 5.76
C ALA A 25 6.25 29.55 5.27
N GLN A 26 5.94 29.10 4.06
CA GLN A 26 4.62 29.24 3.47
C GLN A 26 3.58 28.32 4.10
N ALA A 27 3.90 27.03 4.29
CA ALA A 27 3.03 26.09 5.01
C ALA A 27 2.75 26.59 6.43
N ARG A 28 3.78 27.03 7.15
CA ARG A 28 3.67 27.64 8.48
C ARG A 28 2.75 28.86 8.51
N ALA A 29 2.87 29.75 7.53
CA ALA A 29 2.03 30.95 7.46
C ALA A 29 0.55 30.58 7.26
N CYS A 30 0.27 29.58 6.41
CA CYS A 30 -1.07 29.04 6.22
C CYS A 30 -1.65 28.50 7.54
N PHE A 31 -0.94 27.59 8.22
CA PHE A 31 -1.40 27.01 9.48
C PHE A 31 -1.61 28.06 10.57
N ALA A 32 -0.70 29.03 10.68
CA ALA A 32 -0.80 30.11 11.66
C ALA A 32 -2.01 31.03 11.39
N GLY A 33 -2.36 31.25 10.12
CA GLY A 33 -3.55 32.02 9.73
C GLY A 33 -4.86 31.40 10.24
N HIS A 34 -4.88 30.09 10.46
CA HIS A 34 -6.00 29.32 11.01
C HIS A 34 -5.89 29.06 12.53
N GLY A 35 -4.98 29.78 13.22
CA GLY A 35 -4.86 29.70 14.68
C GLY A 35 -4.13 28.46 15.20
N TYR A 36 -3.48 27.68 14.34
CA TYR A 36 -2.67 26.54 14.79
C TYR A 36 -1.35 27.01 15.43
N LEU A 37 -1.18 26.64 16.70
CA LEU A 37 -0.04 27.04 17.53
C LEU A 37 1.13 26.06 17.39
N PRO A 38 2.39 26.55 17.33
CA PRO A 38 3.55 25.68 17.15
C PRO A 38 3.82 24.82 18.39
N VAL A 39 4.18 23.55 18.15
CA VAL A 39 4.66 22.62 19.19
C VAL A 39 5.85 21.82 18.71
N GLU A 40 6.70 21.42 19.65
CA GLU A 40 7.92 20.66 19.40
C GLU A 40 8.04 19.53 20.43
N PRO A 41 7.60 18.30 20.10
CA PRO A 41 7.87 17.15 20.95
C PRO A 41 9.37 16.80 20.93
N PRO A 42 9.88 16.06 21.92
CA PRO A 42 11.23 15.49 21.91
C PRO A 42 11.54 14.69 20.63
N LEU A 43 12.81 14.66 20.23
CA LEU A 43 13.28 13.80 19.13
C LEU A 43 13.31 12.32 19.54
N ILE A 44 13.63 12.07 20.81
CA ILE A 44 13.71 10.76 21.43
C ILE A 44 12.53 10.62 22.37
N GLU A 45 11.81 9.52 22.24
CA GLU A 45 10.62 9.20 23.04
C GLU A 45 10.83 7.87 23.75
N ASP A 46 10.17 7.69 24.89
CA ASP A 46 10.08 6.39 25.54
C ASP A 46 9.18 5.47 24.69
N ARG A 47 9.68 4.27 24.37
CA ARG A 47 8.96 3.35 23.49
C ARG A 47 7.59 2.98 24.05
N SER A 48 7.53 2.66 25.35
CA SER A 48 6.30 2.21 26.00
C SER A 48 5.23 3.31 26.00
N SER A 49 5.65 4.58 26.11
CA SER A 49 4.77 5.73 26.07
C SER A 49 4.12 5.94 24.70
N LEU A 50 4.82 5.66 23.61
CA LEU A 50 4.23 5.72 22.26
C LEU A 50 3.34 4.51 21.98
N GLU A 51 3.76 3.31 22.40
CA GLU A 51 2.98 2.07 22.23
C GLU A 51 1.66 2.10 23.01
N GLN A 52 1.58 2.86 24.11
CA GLN A 52 0.32 3.14 24.79
C GLN A 52 -0.67 3.92 23.93
N GLY A 53 -0.20 4.85 23.09
CA GLY A 53 -1.07 5.62 22.21
C GLY A 53 -1.64 4.79 21.05
N GLY A 54 -0.88 3.81 20.57
CA GLY A 54 -1.33 2.92 19.51
C GLY A 54 -0.17 2.20 18.85
N ARG A 55 -0.48 1.42 17.82
CA ARG A 55 0.52 0.71 17.05
C ARG A 55 1.34 1.70 16.20
N MET A 56 2.66 1.66 16.35
CA MET A 56 3.56 2.35 15.43
C MET A 56 3.51 1.65 14.06
N GLN A 57 3.05 2.35 13.02
CA GLN A 57 2.95 1.80 11.66
C GLN A 57 4.33 1.44 11.09
N ASP A 58 5.36 2.23 11.43
CA ASP A 58 6.72 2.05 10.95
C ASP A 58 7.63 1.55 12.07
N SER A 59 8.65 0.77 11.71
CA SER A 59 9.68 0.36 12.67
C SER A 59 10.52 1.58 13.08
N PRO A 60 10.48 2.01 14.35
CA PRO A 60 11.32 3.11 14.80
C PRO A 60 12.75 2.65 14.98
N PHE A 61 13.70 3.58 14.83
CA PHE A 61 15.05 3.34 15.33
C PHE A 61 15.03 3.27 16.85
N GLN A 62 15.69 2.25 17.40
CA GLN A 62 15.73 1.99 18.82
C GLN A 62 17.13 2.22 19.37
N LEU A 63 17.18 2.71 20.61
CA LEU A 63 18.39 2.89 21.38
C LEU A 63 18.11 2.64 22.85
N PHE A 64 19.13 2.23 23.59
CA PHE A 64 19.05 2.11 25.04
C PHE A 64 19.67 3.34 25.70
N ASP A 65 19.01 3.89 26.71
CA ASP A 65 19.61 4.89 27.58
C ASP A 65 20.61 4.23 28.56
N ALA A 66 21.40 5.04 29.24
CA ALA A 66 22.41 4.59 30.21
C ALA A 66 21.81 3.79 31.38
N ASP A 67 20.52 3.97 31.69
CA ASP A 67 19.79 3.23 32.72
C ASP A 67 19.12 1.94 32.21
N GLY A 68 19.26 1.64 30.90
CA GLY A 68 18.66 0.48 30.25
C GLY A 68 17.26 0.71 29.68
N SER A 69 16.70 1.92 29.79
CA SER A 69 15.41 2.25 29.20
C SER A 69 15.46 2.15 27.67
N LEU A 70 14.43 1.54 27.08
CA LEU A 70 14.30 1.41 25.63
C LEU A 70 13.64 2.66 25.06
N LEU A 71 14.45 3.48 24.39
CA LEU A 71 14.03 4.69 23.73
C LEU A 71 13.91 4.49 22.21
N VAL A 72 13.18 5.38 21.57
CA VAL A 72 13.02 5.41 20.12
C VAL A 72 13.24 6.81 19.56
N LEU A 73 13.85 6.88 18.37
CA LEU A 73 13.71 8.08 17.55
C LEU A 73 12.29 8.09 16.98
N ARG A 74 11.59 9.21 17.13
CA ARG A 74 10.19 9.32 16.71
C ARG A 74 9.98 8.95 15.22
N PRO A 75 9.06 8.02 14.90
CA PRO A 75 8.75 7.63 13.52
C PRO A 75 7.71 8.53 12.83
N ASP A 76 6.96 9.29 13.63
CA ASP A 76 5.96 10.30 13.26
C ASP A 76 5.89 11.40 14.35
N LEU A 77 5.04 12.41 14.15
CA LEU A 77 4.83 13.49 15.12
C LEU A 77 3.47 13.43 15.81
N THR A 78 2.50 12.69 15.30
CA THR A 78 1.15 12.64 15.83
C THR A 78 1.09 11.90 17.17
N LEU A 79 1.75 10.75 17.32
CA LEU A 79 1.82 10.04 18.61
C LEU A 79 2.54 10.86 19.71
N PRO A 80 3.73 11.45 19.45
CA PRO A 80 4.37 12.36 20.40
C PRO A 80 3.50 13.57 20.80
N ILE A 81 2.77 14.16 19.85
CA ILE A 81 1.87 15.29 20.12
C ILE A 81 0.67 14.84 20.94
N ALA A 82 0.05 13.70 20.59
CA ALA A 82 -1.05 13.11 21.35
C ALA A 82 -0.64 12.82 22.81
N ARG A 83 0.55 12.23 23.02
CA ARG A 83 1.16 12.04 24.35
C ARG A 83 1.30 13.37 25.09
N MET A 84 1.83 14.39 24.44
CA MET A 84 2.00 15.72 25.03
C MET A 84 0.65 16.36 25.40
N VAL A 85 -0.36 16.26 24.55
CA VAL A 85 -1.71 16.76 24.82
C VAL A 85 -2.34 16.02 26.00
N SER A 86 -2.24 14.69 26.03
CA SER A 86 -2.75 13.91 27.17
C SER A 86 -2.07 14.29 28.49
N ALA A 87 -0.76 14.51 28.49
CA ALA A 87 0.01 14.77 29.70
C ALA A 87 0.00 16.24 30.18
N ARG A 88 -0.20 17.22 29.30
CA ARG A 88 0.05 18.64 29.60
C ARG A 88 -1.13 19.58 29.38
N PHE A 89 -2.19 19.14 28.72
CA PHE A 89 -3.38 19.96 28.46
C PHE A 89 -4.55 19.44 29.27
N SER A 90 -5.37 20.34 29.80
CA SER A 90 -6.62 20.03 30.49
C SER A 90 -7.79 19.93 29.51
N ASP A 91 -8.96 19.52 29.98
CA ASP A 91 -10.18 19.54 29.15
C ASP A 91 -10.67 20.97 28.87
N ALA A 92 -10.31 21.94 29.73
CA ALA A 92 -10.65 23.35 29.54
C ALA A 92 -9.87 24.02 28.40
N ASP A 93 -8.79 23.39 27.93
CA ASP A 93 -7.99 23.88 26.81
C ASP A 93 -8.55 23.47 25.45
N LEU A 94 -9.50 22.51 25.41
CA LEU A 94 -10.09 22.01 24.17
C LEU A 94 -11.12 23.01 23.59
N PRO A 95 -11.22 23.13 22.25
CA PRO A 95 -10.41 22.45 21.24
C PRO A 95 -9.01 23.08 21.08
N VAL A 96 -7.99 22.23 20.90
CA VAL A 96 -6.60 22.64 20.70
C VAL A 96 -6.19 22.45 19.25
N ARG A 97 -5.64 23.50 18.63
CA ARG A 97 -5.09 23.51 17.27
C ARG A 97 -3.56 23.61 17.32
N LEU A 98 -2.86 22.54 16.99
CA LEU A 98 -1.40 22.45 17.05
C LEU A 98 -0.77 22.23 15.67
N ARG A 99 0.34 22.91 15.38
CA ARG A 99 1.14 22.69 14.17
C ARG A 99 2.57 22.30 14.51
N TYR A 100 3.20 21.55 13.61
CA TYR A 100 4.57 21.09 13.76
C TYR A 100 5.32 21.10 12.43
N GLU A 101 6.63 21.13 12.54
CA GLU A 101 7.58 20.95 11.45
C GLU A 101 8.83 20.30 12.06
N ALA A 102 9.11 19.03 11.74
CA ALA A 102 10.28 18.38 12.29
C ALA A 102 10.71 17.15 11.46
N PRO A 103 12.00 16.75 11.54
CA PRO A 103 12.43 15.47 11.01
C PRO A 103 11.87 14.32 11.85
N VAL A 104 11.56 13.23 11.15
CA VAL A 104 11.21 11.93 11.71
C VAL A 104 12.13 10.87 11.13
N VAL A 105 12.28 9.76 11.84
CA VAL A 105 13.25 8.72 11.48
C VAL A 105 12.58 7.35 11.51
N ARG A 106 12.74 6.61 10.42
CA ARG A 106 12.16 5.27 10.25
C ARG A 106 13.24 4.27 9.90
N GLU A 107 13.17 3.11 10.53
CA GLU A 107 13.92 1.96 10.06
C GLU A 107 13.33 1.48 8.74
N GLY A 108 14.20 1.13 7.80
CA GLY A 108 13.82 0.74 6.46
C GLY A 108 14.71 -0.40 5.99
N SER A 109 14.16 -1.28 5.15
CA SER A 109 14.94 -2.37 4.59
C SER A 109 16.09 -1.80 3.74
N ALA A 110 17.24 -2.48 3.79
CA ALA A 110 17.81 -2.99 2.55
C ALA A 110 17.79 -2.06 1.31
N LEU A 111 16.68 -2.23 0.60
CA LEU A 111 16.57 -2.02 -0.83
C LEU A 111 15.31 -1.21 -1.16
N GLY A 112 14.68 -0.58 -0.16
CA GLY A 112 13.42 0.16 -0.35
C GLY A 112 13.54 1.50 -1.09
N GLY A 113 14.77 1.99 -1.31
CA GLY A 113 15.02 3.26 -2.02
C GLY A 113 14.51 4.53 -1.31
N GLN A 114 13.90 4.40 -0.13
CA GLN A 114 13.38 5.52 0.66
C GLN A 114 14.43 6.04 1.67
N PRO A 115 14.46 7.35 1.94
CA PRO A 115 15.30 7.90 2.99
C PRO A 115 14.81 7.41 4.36
N ARG A 116 15.76 7.18 5.28
CA ARG A 116 15.46 6.80 6.67
C ARG A 116 15.18 8.00 7.57
N GLN A 117 15.48 9.20 7.10
CA GLN A 117 15.13 10.47 7.73
C GLN A 117 14.48 11.39 6.69
N PHE A 118 13.33 11.96 7.03
CA PHE A 118 12.63 12.94 6.21
C PHE A 118 11.86 13.90 7.12
N THR A 119 11.36 15.01 6.59
CA THR A 119 10.70 16.07 7.36
C THR A 119 9.19 16.04 7.14
N GLN A 120 8.46 16.01 8.25
CA GLN A 120 7.02 16.17 8.26
C GLN A 120 6.65 17.57 8.71
N MET A 121 5.62 18.13 8.08
CA MET A 121 4.96 19.36 8.48
C MET A 121 3.48 19.08 8.56
N GLY A 122 2.81 19.51 9.61
CA GLY A 122 1.41 19.12 9.77
C GLY A 122 0.72 19.85 10.88
N VAL A 123 -0.53 19.43 11.06
CA VAL A 123 -1.41 19.95 12.09
C VAL A 123 -2.14 18.82 12.78
N GLU A 124 -2.40 18.99 14.07
CA GLU A 124 -3.27 18.14 14.88
C GLU A 124 -4.34 19.03 15.53
N LEU A 125 -5.59 18.62 15.41
CA LEU A 125 -6.77 19.22 16.04
C LEU A 125 -7.35 18.20 17.03
N PHE A 126 -7.45 18.61 18.30
CA PHE A 126 -8.02 17.82 19.37
C PHE A 126 -9.25 18.53 19.96
N GLY A 127 -10.36 17.81 20.08
CA GLY A 127 -11.65 18.31 20.56
C GLY A 127 -12.59 18.72 19.43
N ASP A 128 -13.89 18.79 19.75
CA ASP A 128 -14.92 19.20 18.81
C ASP A 128 -14.87 20.71 18.53
N THR A 129 -15.29 21.09 17.33
CA THR A 129 -15.40 22.49 16.91
C THR A 129 -16.81 22.79 16.40
N ASP A 130 -17.12 24.04 16.03
CA ASP A 130 -18.42 24.40 15.45
C ASP A 130 -18.69 23.66 14.11
N ALA A 131 -17.63 23.28 13.40
CA ALA A 131 -17.67 22.37 12.25
C ALA A 131 -17.10 20.99 12.61
N SER A 132 -17.33 19.98 11.77
CA SER A 132 -16.62 18.70 11.92
C SER A 132 -15.10 18.93 11.79
N PRO A 133 -14.26 18.39 12.69
CA PRO A 133 -12.80 18.55 12.64
C PRO A 133 -12.19 18.18 11.28
N GLU A 134 -12.77 17.20 10.59
CA GLU A 134 -12.34 16.75 9.27
C GLU A 134 -12.53 17.84 8.20
N VAL A 135 -13.63 18.60 8.27
CA VAL A 135 -13.90 19.72 7.34
C VAL A 135 -12.85 20.82 7.51
N GLU A 136 -12.53 21.20 8.75
CA GLU A 136 -11.52 22.22 9.04
C GLU A 136 -10.12 21.78 8.56
N VAL A 137 -9.70 20.59 8.97
CA VAL A 137 -8.37 20.04 8.68
C VAL A 137 -8.17 19.84 7.17
N MET A 138 -9.19 19.34 6.45
CA MET A 138 -9.10 19.17 4.99
C MET A 138 -9.19 20.48 4.22
N SER A 139 -9.95 21.47 4.70
CA SER A 139 -9.94 22.83 4.15
C SER A 139 -8.54 23.44 4.24
N LEU A 140 -7.92 23.34 5.42
CA LEU A 140 -6.56 23.85 5.64
C LEU A 140 -5.52 23.13 4.77
N LEU A 141 -5.67 21.81 4.58
CA LEU A 141 -4.81 21.07 3.66
C LEU A 141 -4.95 21.59 2.23
N ALA A 142 -6.19 21.76 1.73
CA ALA A 142 -6.45 22.29 0.40
C ALA A 142 -5.85 23.70 0.21
N GLU A 143 -6.10 24.61 1.16
CA GLU A 143 -5.51 25.96 1.12
C GLU A 143 -3.99 25.94 1.16
N SER A 144 -3.40 25.02 1.93
CA SER A 144 -1.94 24.86 1.99
C SER A 144 -1.36 24.37 0.66
N LEU A 145 -2.01 23.42 0.00
CA LEU A 145 -1.59 22.92 -1.32
C LEU A 145 -1.72 24.00 -2.40
N ASP A 146 -2.80 24.78 -2.38
CA ASP A 146 -3.01 25.94 -3.27
C ASP A 146 -1.95 27.02 -3.03
N ALA A 147 -1.71 27.38 -1.76
CA ALA A 147 -0.70 28.38 -1.41
C ALA A 147 0.68 27.95 -1.89
N LEU A 148 1.11 26.72 -1.58
CA LEU A 148 2.39 26.15 -2.00
C LEU A 148 2.57 26.07 -3.53
N GLY A 149 1.48 26.18 -4.30
CA GLY A 149 1.52 26.09 -5.76
C GLY A 149 1.69 24.65 -6.25
N VAL A 150 1.18 23.66 -5.50
CA VAL A 150 1.23 22.26 -5.91
C VAL A 150 0.40 22.09 -7.19
N PRO A 151 0.95 21.57 -8.30
CA PRO A 151 0.20 21.43 -9.55
C PRO A 151 -0.80 20.28 -9.47
N ALA A 152 -1.99 20.48 -10.05
CA ALA A 152 -3.01 19.44 -10.29
C ALA A 152 -3.23 18.51 -9.08
N TRP A 153 -3.32 19.09 -7.89
CA TRP A 153 -3.51 18.30 -6.68
C TRP A 153 -4.95 17.81 -6.54
N ARG A 154 -5.13 16.65 -5.93
CA ARG A 154 -6.42 16.08 -5.52
C ARG A 154 -6.30 15.46 -4.14
N ILE A 155 -7.37 15.49 -3.37
CA ILE A 155 -7.51 14.80 -2.09
C ILE A 155 -8.47 13.64 -2.29
N SER A 156 -7.99 12.43 -1.99
CA SER A 156 -8.78 11.21 -2.01
C SER A 156 -9.11 10.80 -0.57
N CYS A 157 -10.37 10.52 -0.29
CA CYS A 157 -10.93 10.31 1.04
C CYS A 157 -11.67 8.97 1.12
N GLY A 158 -11.47 8.22 2.19
CA GLY A 158 -12.23 7.00 2.49
C GLY A 158 -12.58 6.94 3.97
N SER A 159 -13.21 5.85 4.38
CA SER A 159 -13.47 5.58 5.80
C SER A 159 -13.36 4.09 6.06
N VAL A 160 -12.77 3.72 7.19
CA VAL A 160 -12.70 2.33 7.64
C VAL A 160 -14.07 1.83 8.13
N SER A 161 -14.92 2.73 8.61
CA SER A 161 -16.16 2.39 9.33
C SER A 161 -17.16 1.57 8.52
N PRO A 162 -17.39 1.84 7.21
CA PRO A 162 -18.29 1.02 6.38
C PRO A 162 -17.86 -0.44 6.25
N LEU A 163 -16.55 -0.70 6.13
CA LEU A 163 -16.03 -2.07 6.06
C LEU A 163 -16.13 -2.77 7.40
N THR A 164 -15.76 -2.10 8.49
CA THR A 164 -15.87 -2.65 9.86
C THR A 164 -17.33 -2.97 10.21
N ALA A 165 -18.27 -2.08 9.91
CA ALA A 165 -19.69 -2.31 10.15
C ALA A 165 -20.22 -3.56 9.40
N LEU A 166 -19.73 -3.81 8.19
CA LEU A 166 -20.08 -5.00 7.42
C LEU A 166 -19.50 -6.27 8.05
N LEU A 167 -18.24 -6.24 8.47
CA LEU A 167 -17.59 -7.37 9.11
C LEU A 167 -18.24 -7.71 10.45
N ASP A 168 -18.50 -6.71 11.29
CA ASP A 168 -19.14 -6.90 12.60
C ASP A 168 -20.55 -7.53 12.48
N ALA A 169 -21.27 -7.22 11.41
CA ALA A 169 -22.62 -7.71 11.19
C ALA A 169 -22.69 -9.07 10.48
N CYS A 170 -21.75 -9.37 9.57
CA CYS A 170 -21.90 -10.46 8.60
C CYS A 170 -20.74 -11.46 8.55
N ALA A 171 -19.60 -11.19 9.19
CA ALA A 171 -18.46 -12.09 9.11
C ALA A 171 -18.74 -13.42 9.83
N PRO A 172 -18.36 -14.57 9.23
CA PRO A 172 -18.61 -15.88 9.83
C PRO A 172 -17.73 -16.17 11.05
N SER A 173 -16.57 -15.51 11.18
CA SER A 173 -15.67 -15.68 12.32
C SER A 173 -14.74 -14.50 12.50
N LYS A 174 -14.13 -14.39 13.69
CA LYS A 174 -13.09 -13.39 13.97
C LYS A 174 -11.86 -13.57 13.07
N ALA A 175 -11.45 -14.82 12.82
CA ALA A 175 -10.34 -15.13 11.92
C ALA A 175 -10.61 -14.64 10.49
N PHE A 176 -11.85 -14.77 10.02
CA PHE A 176 -12.25 -14.21 8.73
C PHE A 176 -12.14 -12.67 8.71
N CYS A 177 -12.59 -11.99 9.77
CA CYS A 177 -12.42 -10.53 9.89
C CYS A 177 -10.93 -10.13 9.82
N GLU A 178 -10.09 -10.79 10.61
CA GLU A 178 -8.66 -10.52 10.67
C GLU A 178 -8.01 -10.71 9.29
N GLU A 179 -8.40 -11.76 8.56
CA GLU A 179 -7.87 -12.03 7.23
C GLU A 179 -8.37 -11.04 6.16
N VAL A 180 -9.66 -10.64 6.19
CA VAL A 180 -10.18 -9.58 5.31
C VAL A 180 -9.42 -8.27 5.55
N LEU A 181 -9.24 -7.86 6.80
CA LEU A 181 -8.50 -6.64 7.14
C LEU A 181 -7.04 -6.73 6.70
N ARG A 182 -6.40 -7.90 6.85
CA ARG A 182 -5.03 -8.15 6.37
C ARG A 182 -4.93 -7.98 4.85
N LEU A 183 -5.86 -8.55 4.08
CA LEU A 183 -5.88 -8.48 2.62
C LEU A 183 -6.14 -7.06 2.12
N VAL A 184 -7.10 -6.35 2.73
CA VAL A 184 -7.38 -4.93 2.40
C VAL A 184 -6.19 -4.05 2.78
N HIS A 185 -5.52 -4.30 3.91
CA HIS A 185 -4.31 -3.59 4.30
C HIS A 185 -3.15 -3.84 3.33
N GLY A 186 -2.97 -5.08 2.88
CA GLY A 186 -1.99 -5.45 1.87
C GLY A 186 -2.36 -5.06 0.44
N SER A 187 -3.48 -4.35 0.24
CA SER A 187 -3.98 -3.98 -1.09
C SER A 187 -4.17 -5.20 -2.01
N ASP A 188 -4.43 -6.39 -1.45
CA ASP A 188 -4.63 -7.64 -2.17
C ASP A 188 -6.11 -7.92 -2.39
N LEU A 189 -6.71 -7.22 -3.36
CA LEU A 189 -8.12 -7.38 -3.66
C LEU A 189 -8.44 -8.69 -4.39
N VAL A 190 -7.41 -9.33 -4.97
CA VAL A 190 -7.54 -10.66 -5.58
C VAL A 190 -7.68 -11.72 -4.49
N GLY A 191 -6.78 -11.71 -3.49
CA GLY A 191 -6.89 -12.58 -2.33
C GLY A 191 -8.17 -12.34 -1.52
N LEU A 192 -8.65 -11.10 -1.47
CA LEU A 192 -9.97 -10.79 -0.88
C LEU A 192 -11.11 -11.52 -1.62
N ASP A 193 -11.08 -11.53 -2.94
CA ASP A 193 -12.11 -12.22 -3.73
C ASP A 193 -12.04 -13.74 -3.55
N GLU A 194 -10.84 -14.30 -3.51
CA GLU A 194 -10.60 -15.72 -3.23
C GLU A 194 -11.14 -16.12 -1.85
N LEU A 195 -10.82 -15.33 -0.81
CA LEU A 195 -11.32 -15.55 0.55
C LEU A 195 -12.85 -15.46 0.62
N VAL A 196 -13.44 -14.45 0.00
CA VAL A 196 -14.89 -14.24 -0.02
C VAL A 196 -15.61 -15.38 -0.77
N ALA A 197 -15.03 -15.87 -1.87
CA ALA A 197 -15.57 -16.98 -2.64
C ALA A 197 -15.54 -18.31 -1.86
N ALA A 198 -14.50 -18.53 -1.06
CA ALA A 198 -14.34 -19.73 -0.23
C ALA A 198 -15.12 -19.67 1.10
N ALA A 199 -15.71 -18.52 1.46
CA ALA A 199 -16.34 -18.31 2.75
C ALA A 199 -17.69 -19.03 2.90
N GLU A 200 -17.72 -20.09 3.71
CA GLU A 200 -18.97 -20.71 4.13
C GLU A 200 -19.71 -19.82 5.15
N GLY A 201 -21.03 -19.70 5.00
CA GLY A 201 -21.88 -18.95 5.93
C GLY A 201 -21.91 -17.42 5.74
N LEU A 202 -21.15 -16.88 4.79
CA LEU A 202 -21.21 -15.46 4.44
C LEU A 202 -22.47 -15.16 3.58
N PRO A 203 -23.35 -14.22 4.00
CA PRO A 203 -24.52 -13.86 3.20
C PRO A 203 -24.12 -13.33 1.81
N ARG A 204 -24.87 -13.69 0.75
CA ARG A 204 -24.57 -13.26 -0.63
C ARG A 204 -24.46 -11.74 -0.80
N ALA A 205 -25.31 -10.99 -0.10
CA ALA A 205 -25.26 -9.53 -0.10
C ALA A 205 -23.98 -8.99 0.56
N ALA A 206 -23.54 -9.63 1.66
CA ALA A 206 -22.29 -9.27 2.32
C ALA A 206 -21.06 -9.63 1.46
N ALA A 207 -21.06 -10.79 0.81
CA ALA A 207 -20.04 -11.18 -0.15
C ALA A 207 -19.92 -10.17 -1.31
N ARG A 208 -21.07 -9.75 -1.88
CA ARG A 208 -21.13 -8.69 -2.90
C ARG A 208 -20.57 -7.37 -2.37
N ALA A 209 -20.94 -6.97 -1.14
CA ALA A 209 -20.47 -5.75 -0.53
C ALA A 209 -18.96 -5.76 -0.27
N LEU A 210 -18.39 -6.84 0.26
CA LEU A 210 -16.94 -7.01 0.46
C LEU A 210 -16.17 -6.92 -0.87
N HIS A 211 -16.68 -7.57 -1.91
CA HIS A 211 -16.09 -7.50 -3.25
C HIS A 211 -16.14 -6.07 -3.82
N ARG A 212 -17.23 -5.33 -3.60
CA ARG A 212 -17.45 -4.02 -4.24
C ARG A 212 -16.82 -2.86 -3.50
N ILE A 213 -17.01 -2.75 -2.19
CA ILE A 213 -16.68 -1.54 -1.40
C ILE A 213 -15.24 -1.12 -1.64
N CYS A 214 -14.27 -2.03 -1.51
CA CYS A 214 -12.83 -1.73 -1.65
C CYS A 214 -12.39 -1.30 -3.07
N ARG A 215 -13.31 -1.34 -4.05
CA ARG A 215 -13.09 -0.97 -5.46
C ARG A 215 -13.87 0.28 -5.88
N LEU A 216 -14.65 0.88 -4.97
CA LEU A 216 -15.41 2.08 -5.26
C LEU A 216 -14.53 3.32 -5.12
N ALA A 217 -14.49 4.11 -6.19
CA ALA A 217 -13.79 5.38 -6.26
C ALA A 217 -14.52 6.34 -7.19
N GLY A 218 -14.61 7.63 -6.83
CA GLY A 218 -15.36 8.62 -7.58
C GLY A 218 -15.77 9.85 -6.76
N GLY A 219 -16.86 10.50 -7.19
CA GLY A 219 -17.44 11.64 -6.48
C GLY A 219 -18.38 11.22 -5.35
N VAL A 220 -19.22 12.15 -4.90
CA VAL A 220 -20.16 11.95 -3.77
C VAL A 220 -21.12 10.76 -3.97
N GLN A 221 -21.43 10.40 -5.21
CA GLN A 221 -22.28 9.25 -5.56
C GLN A 221 -21.75 7.92 -5.03
N VAL A 222 -20.43 7.80 -4.80
CA VAL A 222 -19.82 6.60 -4.22
C VAL A 222 -20.35 6.34 -2.81
N ILE A 223 -20.64 7.39 -2.06
CA ILE A 223 -21.18 7.27 -0.69
C ILE A 223 -22.58 6.64 -0.75
N ASP A 224 -23.40 7.03 -1.73
CA ASP A 224 -24.72 6.43 -1.97
C ASP A 224 -24.63 4.95 -2.33
N GLU A 225 -23.64 4.59 -3.16
CA GLU A 225 -23.41 3.21 -3.58
C GLU A 225 -22.96 2.31 -2.41
N VAL A 226 -22.04 2.80 -1.56
CA VAL A 226 -21.66 2.10 -0.32
C VAL A 226 -22.87 1.92 0.59
N ASP A 227 -23.67 2.98 0.78
CA ASP A 227 -24.88 2.91 1.59
C ASP A 227 -25.89 1.89 1.07
N ALA A 228 -26.04 1.76 -0.25
CA ALA A 228 -26.90 0.79 -0.89
C ALA A 228 -26.40 -0.65 -0.66
N LEU A 229 -25.10 -0.91 -0.84
CA LEU A 229 -24.50 -2.23 -0.59
C LEU A 229 -24.67 -2.67 0.86
N LEU A 230 -24.44 -1.76 1.82
CA LEU A 230 -24.64 -2.05 3.24
C LEU A 230 -26.13 -2.24 3.58
N ALA A 231 -27.04 -1.51 2.92
CA ALA A 231 -28.48 -1.71 3.07
C ALA A 231 -28.91 -3.12 2.64
N GLU A 232 -28.44 -3.58 1.48
CA GLU A 232 -28.72 -4.92 0.97
C GLU A 232 -28.15 -6.01 1.88
N ALA A 233 -27.02 -5.75 2.53
CA ALA A 233 -26.42 -6.63 3.55
C ALA A 233 -27.16 -6.60 4.91
N GLY A 234 -28.24 -5.80 5.05
CA GLY A 234 -29.06 -5.75 6.26
C GLY A 234 -28.59 -4.74 7.30
N ILE A 235 -27.65 -3.85 6.98
CA ILE A 235 -27.10 -2.88 7.93
C ILE A 235 -27.98 -1.63 8.00
N ALA A 236 -28.45 -1.33 9.21
CA ALA A 236 -29.28 -0.16 9.48
C ALA A 236 -28.52 1.15 9.21
N ARG A 237 -29.20 2.16 8.67
CA ARG A 237 -28.61 3.44 8.23
C ARG A 237 -27.67 4.09 9.24
N GLY A 238 -28.02 4.07 10.54
CA GLY A 238 -27.20 4.66 11.60
C GLY A 238 -25.87 3.95 11.87
N HIS A 239 -25.72 2.69 11.44
CA HIS A 239 -24.53 1.88 11.70
C HIS A 239 -23.63 1.73 10.46
N ARG A 240 -23.94 2.40 9.34
CA ARG A 240 -23.20 2.21 8.07
C ARG A 240 -21.85 2.92 8.02
N GLY A 241 -21.57 3.85 8.92
CA GLY A 241 -20.29 4.58 8.93
C GLY A 241 -20.08 5.55 7.76
N THR A 242 -21.13 5.89 7.01
CA THR A 242 -21.09 6.80 5.85
C THR A 242 -21.49 8.24 6.17
N ALA A 243 -22.10 8.48 7.34
CA ALA A 243 -22.64 9.78 7.72
C ALA A 243 -21.57 10.89 7.75
N GLN A 244 -20.40 10.60 8.33
CA GLN A 244 -19.28 11.55 8.42
C GLN A 244 -18.74 11.91 7.02
N LEU A 245 -18.70 10.96 6.08
CA LEU A 245 -18.29 11.25 4.70
C LEU A 245 -19.29 12.19 4.00
N ARG A 246 -20.59 12.05 4.28
CA ARG A 246 -21.62 12.97 3.75
C ARG A 246 -21.50 14.36 4.35
N GLU A 247 -21.28 14.45 5.65
CA GLU A 247 -21.05 15.71 6.34
C GLU A 247 -19.82 16.43 5.76
N LEU A 248 -18.72 15.69 5.56
CA LEU A 248 -17.53 16.21 4.90
C LEU A 248 -17.80 16.72 3.48
N ALA A 249 -18.54 15.95 2.67
CA ALA A 249 -18.92 16.36 1.31
C ALA A 249 -19.75 17.66 1.31
N CYS A 250 -20.69 17.78 2.26
CA CYS A 250 -21.51 18.97 2.44
C CYS A 250 -20.72 20.17 2.97
N GLY A 251 -19.70 19.94 3.80
CA GLY A 251 -18.81 20.98 4.33
C GLY A 251 -17.80 21.51 3.30
N LEU A 252 -17.50 20.73 2.25
CA LEU A 252 -16.50 21.06 1.23
C LEU A 252 -17.08 21.08 -0.20
N PRO A 253 -18.21 21.77 -0.47
CA PRO A 253 -18.91 21.66 -1.75
C PRO A 253 -18.08 22.19 -2.92
N GLY A 254 -17.24 23.20 -2.71
CA GLY A 254 -16.34 23.72 -3.73
C GLY A 254 -15.30 22.69 -4.18
N LEU A 255 -14.66 21.99 -3.24
CA LEU A 255 -13.68 20.95 -3.56
C LEU A 255 -14.31 19.75 -4.27
N VAL A 256 -15.54 19.38 -3.89
CA VAL A 256 -16.31 18.31 -4.56
C VAL A 256 -16.69 18.73 -5.98
N ALA A 257 -17.21 19.95 -6.16
CA ALA A 257 -17.62 20.47 -7.46
C ALA A 257 -16.44 20.62 -8.44
N ASP A 258 -15.26 21.03 -7.93
CA ASP A 258 -14.03 21.15 -8.71
C ASP A 258 -13.38 19.79 -9.03
N GLY A 259 -13.90 18.69 -8.48
CA GLY A 259 -13.28 17.37 -8.60
C GLY A 259 -11.92 17.26 -7.88
N ARG A 260 -11.64 18.16 -6.94
CA ARG A 260 -10.43 18.17 -6.09
C ARG A 260 -10.59 17.31 -4.84
N LEU A 261 -11.81 17.00 -4.43
CA LEU A 261 -12.12 16.00 -3.40
C LEU A 261 -12.88 14.82 -4.02
N SER A 262 -12.32 13.62 -3.88
CA SER A 262 -12.92 12.36 -4.32
C SER A 262 -13.03 11.36 -3.17
N PHE A 263 -13.97 10.44 -3.27
CA PHE A 263 -14.16 9.34 -2.34
C PHE A 263 -13.59 8.04 -2.93
N ASP A 264 -12.74 7.34 -2.19
CA ASP A 264 -12.06 6.12 -2.60
C ASP A 264 -11.89 5.17 -1.42
N PHE A 265 -12.49 3.99 -1.53
CA PHE A 265 -12.49 2.97 -0.49
C PHE A 265 -11.32 1.99 -0.60
N SER A 266 -10.44 2.14 -1.60
CA SER A 266 -9.14 1.44 -1.65
C SER A 266 -8.10 2.06 -0.70
N ILE A 267 -8.36 3.24 -0.14
CA ILE A 267 -7.44 3.95 0.79
C ILE A 267 -7.45 3.38 2.21
N ILE A 268 -8.35 2.44 2.48
CA ILE A 268 -8.70 1.87 3.79
C ILE A 268 -7.53 1.05 4.41
N ASN A 269 -6.40 0.93 3.73
CA ASN A 269 -5.23 0.18 4.17
C ASN A 269 -4.45 0.75 5.37
N SER A 270 -5.09 1.45 6.31
CA SER A 270 -4.45 2.06 7.49
C SER A 270 -5.29 1.88 8.77
N PHE A 271 -5.89 0.70 8.95
CA PHE A 271 -6.81 0.36 10.05
C PHE A 271 -6.23 0.48 11.46
N ASP A 272 -4.94 0.21 11.63
CA ASP A 272 -4.32 0.14 12.98
C ASP A 272 -4.19 1.52 13.65
N TYR A 273 -4.42 2.60 12.89
CA TYR A 273 -4.19 3.97 13.33
C TYR A 273 -5.44 4.87 13.25
N TYR A 274 -6.27 4.69 12.21
CA TYR A 274 -7.44 5.53 11.99
C TYR A 274 -8.74 4.84 12.40
N THR A 275 -9.62 5.60 13.06
CA THR A 275 -10.92 5.13 13.55
C THR A 275 -12.10 5.54 12.68
N GLY A 276 -11.87 6.41 11.69
CA GLY A 276 -12.92 6.93 10.82
C GLY A 276 -12.40 7.34 9.45
N ILE A 277 -12.58 8.62 9.11
CA ILE A 277 -12.16 9.19 7.84
C ILE A 277 -10.63 9.13 7.70
N VAL A 278 -10.16 8.72 6.52
CA VAL A 278 -8.75 8.75 6.10
C VAL A 278 -8.68 9.47 4.78
N PHE A 279 -7.72 10.39 4.63
CA PHE A 279 -7.50 11.10 3.38
C PHE A 279 -6.01 11.18 3.02
N LYS A 280 -5.73 11.20 1.72
CA LYS A 280 -4.39 11.41 1.16
C LYS A 280 -4.47 12.44 0.04
N ALA A 281 -3.49 13.34 0.01
CA ALA A 281 -3.33 14.29 -1.09
C ALA A 281 -2.32 13.75 -2.10
N TYR A 282 -2.65 13.88 -3.38
CA TYR A 282 -1.84 13.46 -4.52
C TYR A 282 -1.65 14.63 -5.47
N SER A 283 -0.59 14.59 -6.28
CA SER A 283 -0.41 15.43 -7.47
C SER A 283 -0.10 14.53 -8.64
N GLU A 284 -0.55 14.91 -9.83
CA GLU A 284 -0.22 14.20 -11.06
C GLU A 284 1.30 14.18 -11.34
N ALA A 285 2.06 15.09 -10.70
CA ALA A 285 3.52 15.17 -10.81
C ALA A 285 4.30 14.07 -10.06
N THR A 286 3.65 13.29 -9.18
CA THR A 286 4.32 12.26 -8.34
C THR A 286 3.52 10.97 -8.25
N THR A 287 4.20 9.86 -7.94
CA THR A 287 3.60 8.54 -7.72
C THR A 287 3.37 8.21 -6.25
N ALA A 288 3.65 9.15 -5.35
CA ALA A 288 3.42 9.00 -3.92
C ALA A 288 2.47 10.09 -3.39
N SER A 289 1.82 9.84 -2.26
CA SER A 289 1.00 10.88 -1.62
C SER A 289 1.88 11.99 -1.06
N ILE A 290 1.50 13.25 -1.27
CA ILE A 290 2.20 14.43 -0.71
C ILE A 290 1.81 14.62 0.75
N ALA A 291 0.54 14.35 1.07
CA ALA A 291 -0.01 14.42 2.41
C ALA A 291 -0.82 13.16 2.76
N SER A 292 -0.92 12.87 4.04
CA SER A 292 -1.87 11.90 4.60
C SER A 292 -2.40 12.39 5.92
N GLY A 293 -3.67 12.12 6.19
CA GLY A 293 -4.32 12.48 7.44
C GLY A 293 -5.61 11.71 7.64
N GLY A 294 -6.30 12.03 8.73
CA GLY A 294 -7.56 11.38 9.06
C GLY A 294 -7.94 11.54 10.53
N ARG A 295 -8.99 10.83 10.93
CA ARG A 295 -9.53 10.79 12.28
C ARG A 295 -8.98 9.58 13.06
N TYR A 296 -8.46 9.82 14.26
CA TYR A 296 -7.74 8.83 15.08
C TYR A 296 -8.10 8.90 16.58
N ASP A 297 -9.38 9.03 16.89
CA ASP A 297 -9.91 9.19 18.28
C ASP A 297 -9.40 8.11 19.27
N ALA A 298 -9.09 6.90 18.79
CA ALA A 298 -8.58 5.81 19.64
C ALA A 298 -7.25 6.18 20.31
N VAL A 299 -6.42 7.03 19.71
CA VAL A 299 -5.10 7.36 20.26
C VAL A 299 -5.23 8.07 21.59
N LEU A 300 -6.06 9.12 21.69
CA LEU A 300 -6.29 9.79 22.96
C LEU A 300 -7.10 8.94 23.94
N ALA A 301 -8.02 8.10 23.45
CA ALA A 301 -8.72 7.16 24.29
C ALA A 301 -7.76 6.19 25.00
N ASN A 302 -6.77 5.63 24.28
CA ASN A 302 -5.75 4.75 24.84
C ASN A 302 -4.83 5.47 25.83
N LEU A 303 -4.59 6.77 25.62
CA LEU A 303 -3.82 7.63 26.53
C LEU A 303 -4.67 8.18 27.70
N GLY A 304 -5.86 7.63 27.96
CA GLY A 304 -6.69 7.96 29.12
C GLY A 304 -7.64 9.15 28.92
N ARG A 305 -7.84 9.64 27.70
CA ARG A 305 -8.75 10.75 27.35
C ARG A 305 -9.79 10.31 26.31
N PRO A 306 -10.73 9.41 26.67
CA PRO A 306 -11.77 8.94 25.74
C PRO A 306 -12.75 10.06 25.39
N GLY A 307 -13.32 10.00 24.18
CA GLY A 307 -14.34 10.94 23.71
C GLY A 307 -13.79 12.26 23.15
N VAL A 308 -12.46 12.44 23.10
CA VAL A 308 -11.85 13.60 22.44
C VAL A 308 -11.66 13.30 20.96
N ALA A 309 -12.42 14.00 20.10
CA ALA A 309 -12.23 13.94 18.66
C ALA A 309 -10.78 14.33 18.30
N SER A 310 -10.11 13.55 17.47
CA SER A 310 -8.71 13.78 17.10
C SER A 310 -8.54 13.64 15.59
N CYS A 311 -8.14 14.72 14.93
CA CYS A 311 -7.97 14.75 13.48
C CYS A 311 -6.79 15.63 13.08
N GLY A 312 -6.07 15.24 12.03
CA GLY A 312 -4.89 15.96 11.59
C GLY A 312 -4.37 15.45 10.26
N PHE A 313 -3.30 16.08 9.77
CA PHE A 313 -2.56 15.62 8.60
C PHE A 313 -1.07 15.92 8.73
N ALA A 314 -0.28 15.14 7.99
CA ALA A 314 1.14 15.38 7.76
C ALA A 314 1.42 15.52 6.25
N LEU A 315 2.11 16.59 5.89
CA LEU A 315 2.75 16.84 4.60
C LEU A 315 4.21 16.38 4.65
N SER A 316 4.66 15.69 3.59
CA SER A 316 6.08 15.41 3.40
C SER A 316 6.74 16.61 2.71
N LEU A 317 7.72 17.22 3.39
CA LEU A 317 8.50 18.31 2.82
C LEU A 317 9.28 17.86 1.58
N GLU A 318 9.93 16.71 1.66
CA GLU A 318 10.69 16.14 0.56
C GLU A 318 9.80 15.98 -0.66
N ARG A 319 8.66 15.27 -0.55
CA ARG A 319 7.70 15.06 -1.66
C ARG A 319 7.16 16.36 -2.22
N THR A 320 6.87 17.32 -1.35
CA THR A 320 6.42 18.66 -1.77
C THR A 320 7.49 19.35 -2.61
N GLN A 321 8.76 19.32 -2.17
CA GLN A 321 9.87 19.89 -2.92
C GLN A 321 10.07 19.19 -4.28
N GLU A 322 9.89 17.86 -4.36
CA GLU A 322 9.98 17.14 -5.64
C GLU A 322 8.91 17.61 -6.62
N VAL A 323 7.67 17.72 -6.14
CA VAL A 323 6.51 18.10 -6.94
C VAL A 323 6.59 19.57 -7.42
N LEU A 324 7.22 20.44 -6.65
CA LEU A 324 7.45 21.84 -7.04
C LEU A 324 8.61 22.02 -8.03
N GLY A 325 9.27 20.94 -8.46
CA GLY A 325 10.36 20.99 -9.44
C GLY A 325 11.64 21.63 -8.89
N GLU A 326 11.77 21.74 -7.56
CA GLU A 326 12.93 22.35 -6.90
C GLU A 326 14.01 21.31 -6.53
N GLN A 327 14.02 20.18 -7.22
CA GLN A 327 15.16 19.28 -7.20
C GLN A 327 16.23 19.83 -8.15
N GLY A 328 17.28 20.43 -7.61
CA GLY A 328 18.44 20.80 -8.42
C GLY A 328 18.90 19.62 -9.27
N GLU A 329 18.92 19.79 -10.60
CA GLU A 329 19.52 18.97 -11.68
C GLU A 329 19.57 17.42 -11.56
N SER A 330 18.88 16.77 -10.62
CA SER A 330 19.04 15.33 -10.38
C SER A 330 18.30 14.45 -11.38
N GLY A 331 17.41 15.00 -12.22
CA GLY A 331 16.86 14.36 -13.41
C GLY A 331 16.02 13.08 -13.18
N VAL A 332 15.82 12.64 -11.93
CA VAL A 332 15.02 11.45 -11.59
C VAL A 332 13.71 11.90 -10.95
N VAL A 333 12.87 12.51 -11.78
CA VAL A 333 11.41 12.35 -11.92
C VAL A 333 11.07 13.42 -12.97
N SER A 334 10.71 12.99 -14.18
CA SER A 334 10.15 13.92 -15.15
C SER A 334 8.93 14.56 -14.50
N ALA A 335 8.88 15.89 -14.43
CA ALA A 335 7.63 16.60 -14.18
C ALA A 335 6.55 15.94 -15.07
N ARG A 336 5.68 15.13 -14.46
CA ARG A 336 4.68 14.40 -15.22
C ARG A 336 3.71 15.47 -15.73
N ALA A 337 3.62 15.62 -17.05
CA ALA A 337 2.50 16.34 -17.66
C ALA A 337 1.19 15.72 -17.17
N GLY A 338 0.11 16.50 -17.18
CA GLY A 338 -1.17 16.06 -16.62
C GLY A 338 -1.61 14.71 -17.20
N ASN A 339 -2.30 13.88 -16.41
CA ASN A 339 -2.62 12.49 -16.77
C ASN A 339 -3.35 12.39 -18.13
N ALA A 340 -4.17 13.37 -18.47
CA ALA A 340 -4.90 13.45 -19.74
C ALA A 340 -4.01 13.67 -20.98
N GLU A 341 -2.81 14.23 -20.82
CA GLU A 341 -1.90 14.61 -21.91
C GLU A 341 -0.81 13.57 -22.19
N ARG A 342 -0.69 12.54 -21.34
CA ARG A 342 0.33 11.48 -21.46
C ARG A 342 -0.29 10.10 -21.68
N PRO A 343 0.41 9.19 -22.39
CA PRO A 343 -0.04 7.81 -22.52
C PRO A 343 -0.05 7.11 -21.16
N LEU A 344 -1.00 6.19 -20.98
CA LEU A 344 -1.02 5.28 -19.82
C LEU A 344 0.10 4.25 -19.99
N ARG A 345 1.04 4.20 -19.03
CA ARG A 345 2.17 3.26 -19.09
C ARG A 345 1.83 1.93 -18.44
N ILE A 346 1.95 0.85 -19.20
CA ILE A 346 1.63 -0.51 -18.75
C ILE A 346 2.89 -1.37 -18.80
N ALA A 347 3.36 -1.82 -17.64
CA ALA A 347 4.44 -2.80 -17.57
C ALA A 347 3.91 -4.18 -18.00
N VAL A 348 4.47 -4.74 -19.06
CA VAL A 348 4.08 -6.05 -19.60
C VAL A 348 5.24 -7.05 -19.48
N PRO A 349 4.96 -8.30 -19.11
CA PRO A 349 6.00 -9.27 -18.85
C PRO A 349 6.59 -9.76 -20.17
N LYS A 350 7.91 -9.98 -20.22
CA LYS A 350 8.58 -10.71 -21.29
C LYS A 350 8.52 -12.22 -21.03
N GLY A 351 8.66 -13.02 -22.09
CA GLY A 351 8.71 -14.48 -21.98
C GLY A 351 7.33 -15.13 -21.96
N GLY A 352 7.15 -16.18 -21.16
CA GLY A 352 5.99 -17.08 -21.23
C GLY A 352 4.62 -16.41 -21.03
N LEU A 353 4.54 -15.35 -20.23
CA LEU A 353 3.28 -14.62 -19.96
C LEU A 353 2.88 -13.63 -21.06
N LEU A 354 3.79 -13.26 -21.98
CA LEU A 354 3.57 -12.16 -22.92
C LEU A 354 2.41 -12.44 -23.89
N LYS A 355 2.31 -13.66 -24.40
CA LYS A 355 1.31 -14.03 -25.41
C LYS A 355 -0.12 -13.89 -24.85
N ASP A 356 -0.36 -14.42 -23.66
CA ASP A 356 -1.66 -14.35 -23.01
C ASP A 356 -1.98 -12.93 -22.54
N ALA A 357 -0.97 -12.18 -22.06
CA ALA A 357 -1.12 -10.76 -21.75
C ALA A 357 -1.55 -9.95 -22.98
N ILE A 358 -0.92 -10.16 -24.15
CA ILE A 358 -1.31 -9.52 -25.42
C ILE A 358 -2.75 -9.84 -25.79
N ARG A 359 -3.16 -11.11 -25.72
CA ARG A 359 -4.53 -11.54 -26.03
C ARG A 359 -5.53 -10.80 -25.14
N LEU A 360 -5.29 -10.79 -23.83
CA LEU A 360 -6.22 -10.18 -22.89
C LEU A 360 -6.28 -8.65 -23.01
N LEU A 361 -5.15 -8.00 -23.30
CA LEU A 361 -5.11 -6.55 -23.58
C LEU A 361 -5.90 -6.20 -24.85
N GLU A 362 -5.84 -7.04 -25.89
CA GLU A 362 -6.62 -6.89 -27.12
C GLU A 362 -8.13 -7.05 -26.86
N GLU A 363 -8.53 -8.07 -26.10
CA GLU A 363 -9.92 -8.29 -25.67
C GLU A 363 -10.45 -7.13 -24.80
N ALA A 364 -9.57 -6.52 -24.00
CA ALA A 364 -9.87 -5.29 -23.26
C ALA A 364 -9.92 -4.03 -24.16
N GLY A 365 -9.70 -4.17 -25.47
CA GLY A 365 -9.79 -3.09 -26.45
C GLY A 365 -8.57 -2.18 -26.51
N LEU A 366 -7.39 -2.66 -26.09
CA LEU A 366 -6.14 -1.92 -26.24
C LEU A 366 -5.40 -2.28 -27.53
N PRO A 367 -4.67 -1.32 -28.14
CA PRO A 367 -3.94 -1.55 -29.38
C PRO A 367 -2.66 -2.37 -29.14
N VAL A 368 -2.62 -3.64 -29.58
CA VAL A 368 -1.48 -4.53 -29.35
C VAL A 368 -0.64 -4.85 -30.58
N ALA A 369 -0.95 -4.26 -31.74
CA ALA A 369 -0.30 -4.59 -33.01
C ALA A 369 1.23 -4.45 -32.93
N GLU A 370 1.73 -3.33 -32.39
CA GLU A 370 3.17 -3.12 -32.21
C GLU A 370 3.78 -3.96 -31.08
N LEU A 371 2.96 -4.42 -30.12
CA LEU A 371 3.42 -5.23 -28.99
C LEU A 371 3.59 -6.72 -29.37
N ARG A 372 2.90 -7.20 -30.41
CA ARG A 372 3.06 -8.57 -30.93
C ARG A 372 4.46 -8.82 -31.49
N GLU A 373 5.05 -7.80 -32.11
CA GLU A 373 6.37 -7.87 -32.73
C GLU A 373 7.26 -6.67 -32.31
N PRO A 374 7.65 -6.58 -31.02
CA PRO A 374 8.35 -5.41 -30.49
C PRO A 374 9.81 -5.32 -30.97
N GLY A 375 10.36 -6.41 -31.53
CA GLY A 375 11.75 -6.51 -31.93
C GLY A 375 12.67 -6.31 -30.72
N ARG A 376 13.51 -5.26 -30.76
CA ARG A 376 14.42 -4.88 -29.66
C ARG A 376 13.92 -3.68 -28.85
N ARG A 377 12.77 -3.10 -29.19
CA ARG A 377 12.20 -1.97 -28.46
C ARG A 377 11.69 -2.45 -27.10
N LEU A 378 12.07 -1.75 -26.03
CA LEU A 378 11.60 -2.02 -24.66
C LEU A 378 10.39 -1.16 -24.26
N VAL A 379 10.17 -0.07 -25.01
CA VAL A 379 9.05 0.85 -24.84
C VAL A 379 8.33 0.92 -26.18
N ILE A 380 7.04 0.57 -26.18
CA ILE A 380 6.20 0.49 -27.36
C ILE A 380 5.04 1.48 -27.23
N PRO A 381 5.09 2.64 -27.90
CA PRO A 381 3.95 3.54 -27.97
C PRO A 381 2.86 2.90 -28.84
N ALA A 382 1.61 2.95 -28.38
CA ALA A 382 0.47 2.42 -29.12
C ALA A 382 -0.79 3.24 -28.81
N GLY A 383 -1.06 4.26 -29.63
CA GLY A 383 -2.19 5.16 -29.41
C GLY A 383 -2.10 5.88 -28.05
N GLY A 384 -3.12 5.73 -27.21
CA GLY A 384 -3.19 6.34 -25.87
C GLY A 384 -2.46 5.57 -24.76
N VAL A 385 -1.72 4.51 -25.09
CA VAL A 385 -0.96 3.70 -24.13
C VAL A 385 0.49 3.54 -24.56
N GLU A 386 1.36 3.23 -23.60
CA GLU A 386 2.76 2.91 -23.82
C GLU A 386 3.10 1.63 -23.04
N TYR A 387 3.51 0.58 -23.75
CA TYR A 387 3.89 -0.68 -23.12
C TYR A 387 5.37 -0.68 -22.76
N VAL A 388 5.68 -1.00 -21.51
CA VAL A 388 7.05 -1.15 -21.01
C VAL A 388 7.33 -2.63 -20.82
N ILE A 389 8.16 -3.22 -21.68
CA ILE A 389 8.47 -4.65 -21.66
C ILE A 389 9.54 -4.92 -20.61
N VAL A 390 9.18 -5.68 -19.58
CA VAL A 390 10.04 -5.96 -18.40
C VAL A 390 10.12 -7.45 -18.10
N ARG A 391 11.08 -7.88 -17.27
CA ARG A 391 10.98 -9.21 -16.64
C ARG A 391 9.79 -9.20 -15.68
N ALA A 392 9.09 -10.32 -15.55
CA ALA A 392 7.96 -10.44 -14.62
C ALA A 392 8.36 -10.03 -13.18
N GLN A 393 9.54 -10.47 -12.72
CA GLN A 393 10.11 -10.11 -11.41
C GLN A 393 10.41 -8.61 -11.24
N ASP A 394 10.65 -7.88 -12.33
CA ASP A 394 10.96 -6.45 -12.31
C ASP A 394 9.68 -5.59 -12.38
N ALA A 395 8.54 -6.16 -12.82
CA ALA A 395 7.30 -5.41 -13.03
C ALA A 395 6.77 -4.68 -11.78
N PRO A 396 6.77 -5.29 -10.57
CA PRO A 396 6.38 -4.58 -9.35
C PRO A 396 7.25 -3.35 -9.07
N ALA A 397 8.55 -3.41 -9.34
CA ALA A 397 9.46 -2.28 -9.14
C ALA A 397 9.20 -1.14 -10.14
N PHE A 398 8.93 -1.47 -11.41
CA PHE A 398 8.56 -0.46 -12.41
C PHE A 398 7.26 0.26 -12.03
N VAL A 399 6.27 -0.44 -11.50
CA VAL A 399 5.00 0.17 -11.09
C VAL A 399 5.17 0.94 -9.76
N GLY A 400 5.73 0.31 -8.73
CA GLY A 400 5.88 0.90 -7.40
C GLY A 400 6.78 2.13 -7.36
N HIS A 401 7.78 2.22 -8.25
CA HIS A 401 8.68 3.37 -8.35
C HIS A 401 8.32 4.34 -9.49
N GLY A 402 7.18 4.15 -10.16
CA GLY A 402 6.66 5.10 -11.14
C GLY A 402 7.27 5.07 -12.53
N GLY A 403 7.97 3.99 -12.90
CA GLY A 403 8.33 3.68 -14.28
C GLY A 403 7.14 3.26 -15.15
N ALA A 404 6.09 2.70 -14.54
CA ALA A 404 4.79 2.41 -15.15
C ALA A 404 3.64 2.76 -14.18
N ASP A 405 2.43 2.94 -14.70
CA ASP A 405 1.25 3.26 -13.89
C ASP A 405 0.55 1.99 -13.37
N CYS A 406 0.55 0.95 -14.20
CA CYS A 406 0.04 -0.39 -13.89
C CYS A 406 0.88 -1.48 -14.57
N GLY A 407 0.65 -2.74 -14.22
CA GLY A 407 1.44 -3.84 -14.74
C GLY A 407 0.78 -5.20 -14.67
N ILE A 408 1.42 -6.16 -15.35
CA ILE A 408 1.06 -7.58 -15.37
C ILE A 408 2.29 -8.43 -15.02
N CYS A 409 2.16 -9.28 -14.00
CA CYS A 409 3.15 -10.30 -13.66
C CYS A 409 2.49 -11.43 -12.86
N GLY A 410 3.23 -12.51 -12.59
CA GLY A 410 2.76 -13.54 -11.65
C GLY A 410 2.62 -12.99 -10.23
N ASN A 411 1.70 -13.56 -9.46
CA ASN A 411 1.57 -13.27 -8.02
C ASN A 411 2.88 -13.53 -7.26
N ASP A 412 3.64 -14.54 -7.68
CA ASP A 412 4.98 -14.84 -7.17
C ASP A 412 5.92 -13.63 -7.19
N SER A 413 5.90 -12.90 -8.30
CA SER A 413 6.73 -11.73 -8.51
C SER A 413 6.31 -10.57 -7.60
N ILE A 414 5.01 -10.42 -7.34
CA ILE A 414 4.48 -9.40 -6.42
C ILE A 414 4.91 -9.68 -4.98
N ILE A 415 4.67 -10.91 -4.51
CA ILE A 415 5.05 -11.35 -3.15
C ILE A 415 6.56 -11.23 -2.96
N GLU A 416 7.34 -11.72 -3.93
CA GLU A 416 8.79 -11.73 -3.82
C GLU A 416 9.39 -10.33 -3.94
N ALA A 417 8.76 -9.39 -4.65
CA ALA A 417 9.21 -8.01 -4.67
C ALA A 417 9.02 -7.33 -3.31
N GLY A 418 7.91 -7.63 -2.61
CA GLY A 418 7.57 -7.01 -1.32
C GLY A 418 7.40 -5.49 -1.43
N ILE A 419 6.81 -5.04 -2.53
CA ILE A 419 6.55 -3.62 -2.84
C ILE A 419 5.04 -3.39 -2.71
N ASP A 420 4.65 -2.27 -2.09
CA ASP A 420 3.24 -1.87 -1.95
C ASP A 420 2.64 -1.54 -3.33
N VAL A 421 1.81 -2.45 -3.83
CA VAL A 421 1.04 -2.31 -5.07
C VAL A 421 -0.39 -2.78 -4.82
N LEU A 422 -1.35 -2.17 -5.52
CA LEU A 422 -2.75 -2.58 -5.46
C LEU A 422 -3.00 -3.69 -6.47
N GLN A 423 -3.33 -4.89 -5.98
CA GLN A 423 -3.62 -6.07 -6.79
C GLN A 423 -5.10 -6.07 -7.14
N LEU A 424 -5.43 -5.95 -8.43
CA LEU A 424 -6.78 -5.56 -8.88
C LEU A 424 -7.58 -6.72 -9.47
N VAL A 425 -6.94 -7.53 -10.30
CA VAL A 425 -7.61 -8.58 -11.10
C VAL A 425 -6.69 -9.79 -11.21
N ASP A 426 -7.23 -10.98 -10.91
CA ASP A 426 -6.64 -12.25 -11.34
C ASP A 426 -6.95 -12.47 -12.83
N LEU A 427 -5.90 -12.58 -13.63
CA LEU A 427 -6.04 -12.70 -15.09
C LEU A 427 -6.34 -14.13 -15.54
N GLY A 428 -6.23 -15.12 -14.63
CA GLY A 428 -6.60 -16.52 -14.90
C GLY A 428 -5.70 -17.26 -15.89
N PHE A 429 -4.51 -16.72 -16.21
CA PHE A 429 -3.51 -17.38 -17.03
C PHE A 429 -2.15 -17.43 -16.33
N GLY A 430 -1.21 -18.20 -16.88
CA GLY A 430 0.11 -18.36 -16.29
C GLY A 430 0.10 -19.15 -14.98
N ALA A 431 -0.90 -20.02 -14.81
CA ALA A 431 -1.07 -20.86 -13.64
C ALA A 431 0.17 -21.73 -13.41
N CYS A 432 0.69 -21.70 -12.19
CA CYS A 432 1.77 -22.57 -11.76
C CYS A 432 1.64 -22.88 -10.27
N ARG A 433 2.33 -23.94 -9.81
CA ARG A 433 2.36 -24.32 -8.41
C ARG A 433 3.75 -24.16 -7.86
N PHE A 434 3.85 -23.65 -6.65
CA PHE A 434 5.08 -23.72 -5.86
C PHE A 434 5.07 -25.00 -5.06
N VAL A 435 6.22 -25.66 -5.01
CA VAL A 435 6.36 -26.94 -4.33
C VAL A 435 7.62 -26.96 -3.49
N VAL A 436 7.56 -27.72 -2.40
CA VAL A 436 8.75 -28.17 -1.70
C VAL A 436 9.19 -29.48 -2.35
N ALA A 437 10.46 -29.59 -2.71
CA ALA A 437 11.01 -30.80 -3.28
C ALA A 437 12.36 -31.20 -2.67
N GLU A 438 12.66 -32.50 -2.70
CA GLU A 438 13.90 -33.07 -2.18
C GLU A 438 14.44 -34.18 -3.08
N PRO A 439 15.74 -34.55 -2.99
CA PRO A 439 16.30 -35.65 -3.76
C PRO A 439 15.63 -36.97 -3.39
N ARG A 440 15.17 -37.73 -4.40
CA ARG A 440 14.56 -39.04 -4.18
C ARG A 440 15.45 -39.99 -3.38
N SER A 441 16.75 -39.96 -3.67
CA SER A 441 17.77 -40.75 -2.96
C SER A 441 17.93 -40.41 -1.48
N LYS A 442 17.43 -39.25 -1.04
CA LYS A 442 17.49 -38.74 0.34
C LYS A 442 16.09 -38.50 0.92
N ALA A 443 15.07 -39.15 0.38
CA ALA A 443 13.70 -38.94 0.83
C ALA A 443 13.58 -39.18 2.35
N GLY A 444 13.01 -38.21 3.08
CA GLY A 444 12.87 -38.24 4.54
C GLY A 444 14.11 -37.84 5.35
N ALA A 445 15.24 -37.51 4.69
CA ALA A 445 16.45 -37.08 5.39
C ALA A 445 16.33 -35.67 5.98
N ALA A 446 15.48 -34.82 5.40
CA ALA A 446 15.24 -33.46 5.85
C ALA A 446 14.61 -33.41 7.26
N GLU A 447 13.73 -34.36 7.59
CA GLU A 447 13.12 -34.51 8.92
C GLU A 447 14.18 -34.86 9.97
N GLY A 448 15.11 -35.77 9.64
CA GLY A 448 16.23 -36.10 10.52
C GLY A 448 17.17 -34.92 10.74
N ALA A 449 17.44 -34.16 9.67
CA ALA A 449 18.18 -32.91 9.74
C ALA A 449 17.50 -31.86 10.64
N TYR A 450 16.18 -31.71 10.52
CA TYR A 450 15.40 -30.81 11.38
C TYR A 450 15.41 -31.27 12.83
N ALA A 451 15.20 -32.55 13.11
CA ALA A 451 15.24 -33.10 14.46
C ALA A 451 16.61 -32.89 15.15
N TRP A 452 17.69 -32.89 14.36
CA TRP A 452 19.04 -32.66 14.87
C TRP A 452 19.42 -31.18 15.02
N ARG A 453 19.15 -30.35 14.00
CA ARG A 453 19.59 -28.94 13.95
C ARG A 453 18.54 -27.95 14.46
N GLY A 454 17.28 -28.35 14.50
CA GLY A 454 16.14 -27.47 14.69
C GLY A 454 15.82 -26.59 13.48
N THR A 455 16.41 -26.84 12.29
CA THR A 455 16.18 -26.06 11.06
C THR A 455 16.38 -26.93 9.81
N VAL A 456 15.63 -26.62 8.74
CA VAL A 456 15.81 -27.22 7.39
C VAL A 456 16.48 -26.20 6.49
N ARG A 457 17.51 -26.62 5.75
CA ARG A 457 18.17 -25.78 4.76
C ARG A 457 17.46 -25.88 3.42
N VAL A 458 17.08 -24.75 2.84
CA VAL A 458 16.24 -24.72 1.63
C VAL A 458 16.85 -23.82 0.57
N ALA A 459 17.05 -24.37 -0.63
CA ALA A 459 17.47 -23.60 -1.80
C ALA A 459 16.25 -22.99 -2.50
N THR A 460 16.31 -21.69 -2.82
CA THR A 460 15.20 -21.04 -3.52
C THR A 460 15.64 -19.76 -4.23
N LYS A 461 14.92 -19.36 -5.28
CA LYS A 461 14.97 -17.99 -5.82
C LYS A 461 13.90 -17.06 -5.22
N TYR A 462 13.07 -17.60 -4.32
CA TYR A 462 11.91 -16.93 -3.73
C TYR A 462 11.99 -16.94 -2.19
N PRO A 463 12.95 -16.21 -1.59
CA PRO A 463 13.14 -16.22 -0.15
C PRO A 463 11.90 -15.77 0.62
N ARG A 464 11.12 -14.79 0.16
CA ARG A 464 9.91 -14.35 0.88
C ARG A 464 8.80 -15.39 0.86
N ILE A 465 8.56 -16.00 -0.30
CA ILE A 465 7.56 -17.07 -0.43
C ILE A 465 7.97 -18.28 0.42
N THR A 466 9.26 -18.66 0.35
CA THR A 466 9.81 -19.77 1.14
C THR A 466 9.68 -19.52 2.63
N GLN A 467 10.06 -18.32 3.11
CA GLN A 467 9.92 -17.95 4.52
C GLN A 467 8.46 -18.03 4.96
N GLY A 468 7.53 -17.44 4.18
CA GLY A 468 6.10 -17.44 4.49
C GLY A 468 5.51 -18.85 4.61
N TYR A 469 5.90 -19.78 3.74
CA TYR A 469 5.47 -21.17 3.82
C TYR A 469 5.97 -21.87 5.10
N TYR A 470 7.27 -21.77 5.40
CA TYR A 470 7.86 -22.41 6.57
C TYR A 470 7.33 -21.82 7.89
N ASP A 471 7.07 -20.51 7.94
CA ASP A 471 6.41 -19.85 9.06
C ASP A 471 4.98 -20.38 9.26
N SER A 472 4.24 -20.62 8.16
CA SER A 472 2.85 -21.10 8.22
C SER A 472 2.71 -22.50 8.80
N ILE A 473 3.70 -23.37 8.61
CA ILE A 473 3.75 -24.73 9.17
C ILE A 473 4.49 -24.77 10.52
N GLY A 474 4.94 -23.62 11.04
CA GLY A 474 5.65 -23.52 12.32
C GLY A 474 7.03 -24.17 12.33
N GLN A 475 7.72 -24.21 11.18
CA GLN A 475 9.00 -24.89 11.02
C GLN A 475 10.12 -23.89 10.71
N GLN A 476 11.23 -23.94 11.44
CA GLN A 476 12.39 -23.08 11.20
C GLN A 476 13.14 -23.47 9.90
N VAL A 477 13.59 -22.46 9.15
CA VAL A 477 14.22 -22.64 7.84
C VAL A 477 15.48 -21.77 7.69
N ASP A 478 16.54 -22.38 7.14
CA ASP A 478 17.76 -21.72 6.71
C ASP A 478 17.70 -21.53 5.18
N ILE A 479 17.33 -20.33 4.73
CA ILE A 479 17.13 -20.05 3.31
C ILE A 479 18.46 -19.76 2.62
N VAL A 480 18.77 -20.53 1.57
CA VAL A 480 19.90 -20.33 0.66
C VAL A 480 19.37 -19.77 -0.65
N SER A 481 19.52 -18.46 -0.85
CA SER A 481 19.05 -17.77 -2.04
C SER A 481 19.93 -18.06 -3.26
N LEU A 482 19.32 -18.48 -4.36
CA LEU A 482 19.93 -18.76 -5.65
C LEU A 482 19.18 -18.02 -6.76
N HIS A 483 19.85 -17.72 -7.88
CA HIS A 483 19.25 -16.98 -9.00
C HIS A 483 18.80 -17.89 -10.15
N GLY A 484 19.20 -19.17 -10.13
CA GLY A 484 18.86 -20.18 -11.14
C GLY A 484 19.48 -21.54 -10.79
N ASN A 485 19.03 -22.60 -11.47
CA ASN A 485 19.43 -23.99 -11.22
C ASN A 485 19.29 -24.39 -9.73
N ILE A 486 18.11 -24.14 -9.18
CA ILE A 486 17.84 -24.29 -7.75
C ILE A 486 17.99 -25.76 -7.32
N GLU A 487 17.71 -26.69 -8.23
CA GLU A 487 17.83 -28.14 -8.10
C GLU A 487 19.24 -28.57 -7.69
N LEU A 488 20.27 -27.81 -8.08
CA LEU A 488 21.66 -28.11 -7.71
C LEU A 488 21.87 -28.08 -6.20
N GLY A 489 21.13 -27.24 -5.46
CA GLY A 489 21.32 -27.08 -4.01
C GLY A 489 21.20 -28.40 -3.25
N PRO A 490 20.05 -29.09 -3.35
CA PRO A 490 19.90 -30.40 -2.72
C PRO A 490 20.77 -31.50 -3.32
N LEU A 491 21.01 -31.47 -4.64
CA LEU A 491 21.78 -32.48 -5.35
C LEU A 491 23.25 -32.54 -4.90
N VAL A 492 23.89 -31.39 -4.70
CA VAL A 492 25.28 -31.32 -4.21
C VAL A 492 25.39 -31.32 -2.69
N GLY A 493 24.26 -31.40 -1.97
CA GLY A 493 24.21 -31.41 -0.51
C GLY A 493 24.42 -30.04 0.14
N MET A 494 24.21 -28.94 -0.61
CA MET A 494 24.24 -27.60 -0.05
C MET A 494 23.00 -27.31 0.82
N THR A 495 21.86 -27.86 0.44
CA THR A 495 20.57 -27.74 1.14
C THR A 495 19.91 -29.11 1.29
N ASP A 496 18.91 -29.21 2.16
CA ASP A 496 18.14 -30.46 2.33
C ASP A 496 17.01 -30.51 1.29
N ARG A 497 16.35 -29.37 1.08
CA ARG A 497 15.20 -29.21 0.17
C ARG A 497 15.38 -28.01 -0.74
N LEU A 498 14.47 -27.88 -1.70
CA LEU A 498 14.25 -26.65 -2.46
C LEU A 498 12.79 -26.22 -2.43
N VAL A 499 12.58 -24.94 -2.71
CA VAL A 499 11.28 -24.37 -3.04
C VAL A 499 11.40 -23.64 -4.37
N ASP A 500 10.65 -24.10 -5.37
CA ASP A 500 10.57 -23.48 -6.70
C ASP A 500 9.21 -23.74 -7.37
N ILE A 501 8.98 -23.06 -8.50
CA ILE A 501 7.82 -23.25 -9.37
C ILE A 501 7.93 -24.58 -10.10
N ALA A 502 6.86 -25.38 -10.03
CA ALA A 502 6.62 -26.52 -10.88
C ALA A 502 5.40 -26.26 -11.78
N ALA A 503 5.63 -26.22 -13.10
CA ALA A 503 4.55 -26.20 -14.09
C ALA A 503 4.13 -27.63 -14.47
N THR A 504 5.02 -28.38 -15.14
CA THR A 504 4.76 -29.77 -15.57
C THR A 504 5.47 -30.82 -14.70
N GLY A 505 6.27 -30.38 -13.71
CA GLY A 505 7.15 -31.24 -12.89
C GLY A 505 8.31 -31.89 -13.66
N THR A 506 8.50 -31.56 -14.95
CA THR A 506 9.53 -32.18 -15.80
C THR A 506 10.94 -31.92 -15.26
N THR A 507 11.25 -30.67 -14.93
CA THR A 507 12.56 -30.27 -14.40
C THR A 507 12.91 -31.00 -13.11
N LEU A 508 11.94 -31.17 -12.19
CA LEU A 508 12.14 -31.93 -10.95
C LEU A 508 12.42 -33.41 -11.25
N ARG A 509 11.65 -34.04 -12.15
CA ARG A 509 11.86 -35.45 -12.52
C ARG A 509 13.20 -35.69 -13.21
N GLU A 510 13.61 -34.80 -14.12
CA GLU A 510 14.90 -34.87 -14.82
C GLU A 510 16.09 -34.77 -13.85
N ASN A 511 15.89 -34.16 -12.70
CA ASN A 511 16.89 -34.00 -11.64
C ASN A 511 16.69 -34.97 -10.45
N ASP A 512 15.87 -36.01 -10.61
CA ASP A 512 15.54 -37.00 -9.57
C ASP A 512 15.07 -36.39 -8.23
N LEU A 513 14.26 -35.33 -8.32
CA LEU A 513 13.60 -34.70 -7.19
C LEU A 513 12.16 -35.20 -7.04
N VAL A 514 11.70 -35.31 -5.80
CA VAL A 514 10.31 -35.64 -5.44
C VAL A 514 9.67 -34.46 -4.72
N ILE A 515 8.42 -34.17 -5.06
CA ILE A 515 7.60 -33.19 -4.35
C ILE A 515 7.18 -33.79 -3.03
N VAL A 516 7.36 -33.03 -1.95
CA VAL A 516 6.97 -33.43 -0.59
C VAL A 516 5.86 -32.57 -0.02
N ASP A 517 5.68 -31.35 -0.54
CA ASP A 517 4.54 -30.50 -0.16
C ASP A 517 4.22 -29.46 -1.24
N GLU A 518 3.02 -28.91 -1.18
CA GLU A 518 2.56 -27.79 -1.99
C GLU A 518 2.62 -26.49 -1.17
N VAL A 519 3.15 -25.43 -1.77
CA VAL A 519 3.37 -24.15 -1.09
C VAL A 519 2.26 -23.15 -1.40
N MET A 520 1.97 -22.93 -2.69
CA MET A 520 0.89 -22.06 -3.14
C MET A 520 0.61 -22.27 -4.63
N GLU A 521 -0.59 -21.90 -5.07
CA GLU A 521 -0.89 -21.70 -6.50
C GLU A 521 -0.65 -20.23 -6.88
N CYS A 522 -0.25 -19.99 -8.12
CA CYS A 522 0.08 -18.66 -8.62
C CYS A 522 -0.46 -18.48 -10.04
N THR A 523 -1.11 -17.34 -10.28
CA THR A 523 -1.55 -16.88 -11.61
C THR A 523 -1.00 -15.49 -11.91
N ALA A 524 -1.15 -15.05 -13.16
CA ALA A 524 -0.86 -13.66 -13.53
C ALA A 524 -1.91 -12.71 -12.93
N ARG A 525 -1.44 -11.62 -12.32
CA ARG A 525 -2.27 -10.55 -11.74
C ARG A 525 -2.07 -9.25 -12.50
N PHE A 526 -3.14 -8.47 -12.64
CA PHE A 526 -3.08 -7.06 -13.02
C PHE A 526 -3.08 -6.21 -11.74
N PHE A 527 -2.15 -5.27 -11.67
CA PHE A 527 -1.91 -4.45 -10.48
C PHE A 527 -1.52 -3.03 -10.85
N ALA A 528 -1.61 -2.10 -9.90
CA ALA A 528 -1.30 -0.69 -10.12
C ALA A 528 -0.59 -0.06 -8.93
N SER A 529 0.10 1.06 -9.17
CA SER A 529 0.58 1.92 -8.09
C SER A 529 -0.65 2.49 -7.36
N PRO A 530 -0.68 2.53 -6.01
CA PRO A 530 -1.80 3.10 -5.27
C PRO A 530 -2.09 4.56 -5.66
N ALA A 531 -1.06 5.38 -5.91
CA ALA A 531 -1.29 6.77 -6.34
C ALA A 531 -1.86 6.85 -7.76
N ALA A 532 -1.36 6.05 -8.68
CA ALA A 532 -1.86 6.02 -10.05
C ALA A 532 -3.32 5.55 -10.08
N TYR A 533 -3.65 4.45 -9.38
CA TYR A 533 -5.01 3.94 -9.29
C TYR A 533 -6.01 4.97 -8.75
N ARG A 534 -5.59 5.78 -7.76
CA ARG A 534 -6.44 6.80 -7.12
C ARG A 534 -6.58 8.08 -7.96
N SER A 535 -5.55 8.42 -8.74
CA SER A 535 -5.49 9.67 -9.52
C SER A 535 -5.83 9.54 -11.01
N ASP A 536 -5.88 8.33 -11.57
CA ASP A 536 -6.10 8.07 -12.99
C ASP A 536 -7.23 7.04 -13.21
N GLU A 537 -8.39 7.52 -13.64
CA GLU A 537 -9.58 6.68 -13.88
C GLU A 537 -9.37 5.63 -14.97
N ARG A 538 -8.45 5.85 -15.91
CA ARG A 538 -8.16 4.91 -17.01
C ARG A 538 -7.70 3.56 -16.49
N ILE A 539 -7.05 3.52 -15.33
CA ILE A 539 -6.59 2.29 -14.67
C ILE A 539 -7.78 1.50 -14.10
N ARG A 540 -8.74 2.19 -13.48
CA ARG A 540 -9.97 1.57 -12.96
C ARG A 540 -10.82 1.00 -14.10
N ASP A 541 -10.97 1.77 -15.18
CA ASP A 541 -11.67 1.32 -16.37
C ASP A 541 -10.99 0.13 -17.03
N LEU A 542 -9.66 0.13 -17.10
CA LEU A 542 -8.89 -1.00 -17.61
C LEU A 542 -9.05 -2.24 -16.73
N ALA A 543 -8.95 -2.11 -15.41
CA ALA A 543 -9.20 -3.21 -14.48
C ALA A 543 -10.59 -3.82 -14.69
N GLY A 544 -11.62 -2.97 -14.82
CA GLY A 544 -12.98 -3.41 -15.09
C GLY A 544 -13.14 -4.13 -16.45
N ARG A 545 -12.46 -3.67 -17.50
CA ARG A 545 -12.45 -4.34 -18.81
C ARG A 545 -11.74 -5.68 -18.77
N LEU A 546 -10.58 -5.76 -18.11
CA LEU A 546 -9.82 -7.01 -17.93
C LEU A 546 -10.62 -8.03 -17.13
N ALA A 547 -11.23 -7.62 -16.01
CA ALA A 547 -12.06 -8.51 -15.19
C ALA A 547 -13.23 -9.12 -16.00
N ARG A 548 -13.88 -8.33 -16.85
CA ARG A 548 -14.94 -8.82 -17.75
C ARG A 548 -14.41 -9.81 -18.79
N ALA A 549 -13.27 -9.52 -19.41
CA ALA A 549 -12.64 -10.41 -20.38
C ALA A 549 -12.29 -11.77 -19.75
N CYS A 550 -11.71 -11.76 -18.55
CA CYS A 550 -11.42 -12.98 -17.79
C CYS A 550 -12.67 -13.79 -17.44
N ALA A 551 -13.76 -13.13 -17.02
CA ALA A 551 -15.02 -13.81 -16.72
C ALA A 551 -15.64 -14.49 -17.95
N CYS A 552 -15.60 -13.84 -19.12
CA CYS A 552 -16.07 -14.43 -20.37
C CYS A 552 -15.23 -15.65 -20.80
N ALA A 553 -13.91 -15.60 -20.63
CA ALA A 553 -13.03 -16.71 -20.96
C ALA A 553 -13.29 -17.96 -20.10
N ARG A 554 -13.61 -17.78 -18.80
CA ARG A 554 -13.94 -18.88 -17.88
C ARG A 554 -15.25 -19.58 -18.27
N LEU A 555 -16.29 -18.80 -18.58
CA LEU A 555 -17.59 -19.34 -19.02
C LEU A 555 -17.51 -20.08 -20.38
N GLY A 556 -16.59 -19.68 -21.26
CA GLY A 556 -16.35 -20.37 -22.52
C GLY A 556 -15.65 -21.72 -22.35
N ALA A 557 -14.77 -21.85 -21.35
CA ALA A 557 -14.06 -23.10 -21.05
C ALA A 557 -14.97 -24.13 -20.35
N GLU A 558 -15.87 -23.70 -19.46
CA GLU A 558 -16.84 -24.58 -18.78
C GLU A 558 -17.98 -25.06 -19.70
N GLY A 559 -18.17 -24.45 -20.87
CA GLY A 559 -19.17 -24.86 -21.87
C GLY A 559 -18.65 -25.84 -22.91
N GLU A 560 -17.35 -26.16 -22.89
CA GLU A 560 -16.68 -27.12 -23.80
C GLU A 560 -16.28 -28.44 -23.10
N GLU A 561 -16.49 -28.56 -21.77
CA GLU A 561 -16.47 -29.82 -21.00
C GLU A 561 -17.86 -30.44 -20.89
#